data_AF-A0A442KJH4-F1
#
_entry.id   AF-A0A442KJH4-F1
#
_cell.length_a   1.000
_cell.length_b   1.000
_cell.length_c   1.000
_cell.angle_alpha   90.00
_cell.angle_beta   90.00
_cell.angle_gamma   90.00
#
_symmetry.space_group_name_H-M   'P 1'
#
loop_
_entity.id
_entity.type
_entity.pdbx_description
1 polymer ?
#
loop_
_entity_poly.entity_id
_entity_poly.type
_entity_poly.pdbx_seq_one_letter_code
_entity_poly.pdbx_strand_id
1 'polypeptide(L)' 'MAALDLAFRDFVDALETAHDELGFKGAADRFAARLGNRWFAYLGFSEQALTVLSSYPTSWAQQYY' A
#
# COMPACT_ATOMS: atom_id res chain seq x y z
N MET A 1 -1.90 -17.64 -17.43
CA MET A 1 -2.18 -16.84 -16.23
C MET A 1 -1.73 -15.42 -16.52
N ALA A 2 -2.59 -14.41 -16.41
CA ALA A 2 -2.19 -13.05 -16.73
C ALA A 2 -1.19 -12.56 -15.66
N ALA A 3 -0.20 -11.74 -16.04
CA ALA A 3 0.80 -11.21 -15.11
C ALA A 3 0.16 -10.44 -13.92
N LEU A 4 -1.02 -9.88 -14.14
CA LEU A 4 -1.84 -9.23 -13.12
C LEU A 4 -2.33 -10.20 -12.04
N ASP A 5 -2.79 -11.39 -12.43
CA ASP A 5 -3.29 -12.40 -11.48
C ASP A 5 -2.17 -12.87 -10.54
N LEU A 6 -0.95 -13.00 -11.08
CA LEU A 6 0.22 -13.36 -10.29
C LEU A 6 0.61 -12.23 -9.33
N ALA A 7 0.68 -10.98 -9.84
CA ALA A 7 0.98 -9.83 -9.01
C ALA A 7 -0.05 -9.64 -7.88
N PHE A 8 -1.32 -9.94 -8.14
CA PHE A 8 -2.39 -9.87 -7.16
C PHE A 8 -2.28 -10.96 -6.09
N ARG A 9 -2.02 -12.22 -6.49
CA ARG A 9 -1.82 -13.32 -5.52
C ARG A 9 -0.62 -13.07 -4.63
N ASP A 10 0.52 -12.68 -5.22
CA ASP A 10 1.72 -12.31 -4.46
C ASP A 10 1.46 -11.17 -3.47
N PHE A 11 0.58 -10.23 -3.83
CA PHE A 11 0.18 -9.15 -2.94
C PHE A 11 -0.67 -9.66 -1.75
N VAL A 12 -1.64 -10.54 -2.00
CA VAL A 12 -2.45 -11.16 -0.94
C VAL A 12 -1.57 -11.98 0.00
N ASP A 13 -0.67 -12.82 -0.52
CA ASP A 13 0.25 -13.62 0.29
C ASP A 13 1.17 -12.72 1.16
N ALA A 14 1.62 -11.58 0.61
CA ALA A 14 2.41 -10.60 1.34
C ALA A 14 1.61 -9.87 2.44
N LEU A 15 0.29 -9.70 2.26
CA LEU A 15 -0.58 -9.14 3.29
C LEU A 15 -0.84 -10.13 4.42
N GLU A 16 -1.01 -11.42 4.13
CA GLU A 16 -1.22 -12.46 5.16
C GLU A 16 -0.02 -12.61 6.11
N THR A 17 1.19 -12.27 5.63
CA THR A 17 2.44 -12.32 6.39
C THR A 17 2.85 -10.97 6.99
N ALA A 18 2.10 -9.89 6.71
CA ALA A 18 2.37 -8.57 7.27
C ALA A 18 1.78 -8.47 8.68
N HIS A 19 2.64 -8.25 9.68
CA HIS A 19 2.24 -8.09 11.08
C HIS A 19 2.24 -6.63 11.56
N ASP A 20 2.70 -5.70 10.71
CA ASP A 20 2.82 -4.28 11.02
C ASP A 20 2.54 -3.39 9.79
N GLU A 21 2.43 -2.08 10.04
CA GLU A 21 2.21 -1.07 8.99
C GLU A 21 3.34 -1.03 7.96
N LEU A 22 4.58 -1.34 8.38
CA LEU A 22 5.74 -1.38 7.49
C LEU A 22 5.64 -2.53 6.48
N GLY A 23 5.22 -3.71 6.94
CA GLY A 23 4.96 -4.88 6.11
C GLY A 23 3.84 -4.64 5.12
N PHE A 24 2.73 -4.03 5.58
CA PHE A 24 1.64 -3.62 4.70
C PHE A 24 2.13 -2.61 3.65
N LYS A 25 2.89 -1.59 4.06
CA LYS A 25 3.43 -0.58 3.16
C LYS A 25 4.30 -1.23 2.08
N GLY A 26 5.20 -2.13 2.48
CA GLY A 26 6.08 -2.85 1.56
C GLY A 26 5.35 -3.79 0.61
N ALA A 27 4.25 -4.42 1.03
CA ALA A 27 3.39 -5.21 0.15
C ALA A 27 2.70 -4.33 -0.90
N ALA A 28 2.09 -3.23 -0.46
CA ALA A 28 1.36 -2.31 -1.32
C ALA A 28 2.27 -1.57 -2.31
N ASP A 29 3.48 -1.17 -1.89
CA ASP A 29 4.46 -0.51 -2.74
C ASP A 29 4.95 -1.43 -3.87
N ARG A 30 5.26 -2.70 -3.55
CA ARG A 30 5.65 -3.71 -4.53
C ARG A 30 4.54 -3.99 -5.54
N PHE A 31 3.29 -4.05 -5.08
CA PHE A 31 2.15 -4.24 -5.97
C PHE A 31 1.93 -3.03 -6.88
N ALA A 32 1.99 -1.82 -6.35
CA ALA A 32 1.89 -0.59 -7.13
C ALA A 32 2.97 -0.52 -8.22
N ALA A 33 4.23 -0.81 -7.88
CA ALA A 33 5.33 -0.85 -8.83
C ALA A 33 5.10 -1.86 -9.97
N ARG A 34 4.58 -3.06 -9.66
CA ARG A 34 4.24 -4.08 -10.66
C ARG A 34 3.11 -3.67 -11.61
N LEU A 35 2.20 -2.82 -11.14
CA LEU A 35 1.14 -2.22 -11.95
C LEU A 35 1.61 -0.99 -12.76
N GLY A 36 2.88 -0.58 -12.62
CA GLY A 36 3.42 0.63 -13.25
C GLY A 36 3.07 1.93 -12.51
N ASN A 37 2.51 1.84 -11.30
CA ASN A 37 2.24 2.99 -10.46
C ASN A 37 3.47 3.35 -9.65
N ARG A 38 3.77 4.65 -9.57
CA ARG A 38 4.93 5.14 -8.81
C ARG A 38 4.68 5.20 -7.31
N TRP A 39 3.43 5.43 -6.91
CA TRP A 39 3.05 5.62 -5.51
C TRP A 39 1.73 4.92 -5.23
N PHE A 40 1.49 4.61 -3.97
CA PHE A 40 0.21 4.14 -3.48
C PHE A 40 -0.23 4.97 -2.26
N ALA A 41 -1.55 5.01 -2.03
CA ALA A 41 -2.12 5.53 -0.79
C ALA A 41 -3.28 4.64 -0.35
N TYR A 42 -3.34 4.41 0.95
CA TYR A 42 -4.42 3.74 1.65
C TYR A 42 -4.98 4.70 2.69
N LEU A 43 -6.30 4.89 2.65
CA LEU A 43 -7.04 5.74 3.55
C LEU A 43 -8.04 4.87 4.31
N GLY A 44 -7.72 4.58 5.57
CA GLY A 44 -8.60 3.90 6.49
C GLY A 44 -9.40 4.91 7.28
N PHE A 45 -10.73 4.82 7.22
CA PHE A 45 -11.61 5.52 8.14
C PHE A 45 -12.06 4.54 9.22
N SER A 46 -11.66 4.78 10.47
CA SER A 46 -12.29 4.17 11.64
C SER A 46 -13.10 5.23 12.37
N GLU A 47 -14.09 4.83 13.18
CA GLU A 47 -14.95 5.77 13.93
C GLU A 47 -14.16 6.74 14.82
N GLN A 48 -12.87 6.47 15.10
CA GLN A 48 -12.06 7.23 16.06
C GLN A 48 -10.76 7.80 15.47
N ALA A 49 -10.35 7.40 14.26
CA ALA A 49 -9.13 7.92 13.64
C ALA A 49 -9.12 7.75 12.11
N LEU A 50 -8.54 8.76 11.45
CA LEU A 50 -8.11 8.71 10.06
C LEU A 50 -6.72 8.06 10.00
N THR A 51 -6.63 6.83 9.51
CA THR A 51 -5.34 6.16 9.31
C THR A 51 -4.92 6.31 7.86
N VAL A 52 -3.75 6.89 7.66
CA VAL A 52 -3.22 7.15 6.34
C VAL A 52 -1.92 6.43 6.20
N LEU A 53 -1.86 5.58 5.19
CA LEU A 53 -0.62 4.93 4.82
C LEU A 53 -0.34 5.21 3.35
N SER A 54 0.77 5.89 3.07
CA SER A 54 1.15 6.21 1.70
C SER A 54 2.64 6.04 1.46
N SER A 55 2.99 5.78 0.20
CA SER A 55 4.37 5.83 -0.28
C SER A 55 4.77 7.24 -0.77
N TYR A 56 3.90 8.24 -0.63
CA TYR A 56 4.25 9.60 -1.05
C TYR A 56 5.44 10.16 -0.25
N PRO A 57 6.27 11.03 -0.87
CA PRO A 57 7.27 11.79 -0.14
C PRO A 57 6.62 12.57 1.01
N THR A 58 7.31 12.65 2.15
CA THR A 58 6.83 13.33 3.36
C THR A 58 6.47 14.80 3.11
N SER A 59 7.16 15.45 2.18
CA SER A 59 6.87 16.81 1.74
C SER A 59 5.48 16.97 1.09
N TRP A 60 4.95 15.90 0.48
CA TRP A 60 3.61 15.90 -0.09
C TRP A 60 2.56 15.52 0.97
N ALA A 61 2.86 14.56 1.84
CA ALA A 61 1.95 14.21 2.94
C ALA A 61 1.65 15.41 3.86
N GLN A 62 2.62 16.29 4.12
CA GLN A 62 2.44 17.48 4.98
C GLN A 62 1.50 18.57 4.41
N GLN A 63 1.20 18.57 3.11
CA GLN A 63 0.24 19.52 2.54
C GLN A 63 -1.18 18.97 2.50
N TYR A 64 -1.37 17.67 2.75
CA TYR A 64 -2.66 16.99 2.66
C TYR A 64 -3.26 16.62 4.03
N TYR A 65 -2.42 16.49 5.05
CA TYR A 65 -2.78 16.23 6.45
C TYR A 65 -2.38 17.41 7.32
#